data_AF-A0A6V8NK56-F1
#
_entry.id   AF-A0A6V8NK56-F1
#
_cell.length_a   1.000
_cell.length_b   1.000
_cell.length_c   1.000
_cell.angle_alpha   90.00
_cell.angle_beta   90.00
_cell.angle_gamma   90.00
#
_symmetry.space_group_name_H-M   'P 1'
#
loop_
_entity.id
_entity.type
_entity.pdbx_description
1 polymer ?
#
loop_
_entity_poly.entity_id
_entity_poly.type
_entity_poly.pdbx_seq_one_letter_code
_entity_poly.pdbx_strand_id
1 'polypeptide(L)'
;KDDFKLTMLEVINSSKEWSRCTNLGAALKSMRLNYPDLLSGHSILLLVSDTKTIELDETMQALAQLKRIVKDLILLNTLPHGDWQNSKSVRTLQVVLRMFPCKTLSDLEKVVRQKIITY
;
A
#
# COMPACT_ATOMS: atom_id res chain seq x y z
N LYS A 1 21.13 -13.00 -20.90
CA LYS A 1 21.42 -12.12 -19.73
C LYS A 1 21.36 -10.64 -20.11
N ASP A 2 21.73 -10.26 -21.35
CA ASP A 2 21.63 -8.87 -21.82
C ASP A 2 20.21 -8.43 -22.20
N ASP A 3 19.38 -9.35 -22.66
CA ASP A 3 17.97 -9.13 -23.01
C ASP A 3 17.15 -8.49 -21.88
N PHE A 4 17.21 -9.06 -20.67
CA PHE A 4 16.52 -8.50 -19.50
C PHE A 4 16.98 -7.08 -19.14
N LYS A 5 18.28 -6.78 -19.28
CA LYS A 5 18.80 -5.44 -19.00
C LYS A 5 18.29 -4.42 -20.01
N LEU A 6 18.24 -4.79 -21.28
CA LEU A 6 17.73 -3.93 -22.35
C LEU A 6 16.24 -3.63 -22.15
N THR A 7 15.43 -4.66 -21.86
CA THR A 7 14.02 -4.50 -21.53
C THR A 7 13.81 -3.62 -20.30
N MET A 8 14.62 -3.82 -19.25
CA MET A 8 14.52 -3.01 -18.04
C MET A 8 14.89 -1.54 -18.30
N LEU A 9 15.91 -1.28 -19.12
CA LEU A 9 16.33 0.07 -19.50
C LEU A 9 15.26 0.77 -20.34
N GLU A 10 14.60 0.06 -21.26
CA GLU A 10 13.52 0.60 -22.06
C GLU A 10 12.30 0.99 -21.19
N VAL A 11 11.94 0.14 -20.23
CA VAL A 11 10.88 0.41 -19.24
C VAL A 11 11.23 1.61 -18.34
N ILE A 12 12.47 1.69 -17.86
CA ILE A 12 12.93 2.80 -17.02
C ILE A 12 12.94 4.12 -17.80
N ASN A 13 13.45 4.10 -19.04
CA ASN A 13 13.55 5.30 -19.86
C ASN A 13 12.19 5.80 -20.36
N SER A 14 11.24 4.89 -20.59
CA SER A 14 9.87 5.25 -20.97
C SER A 14 9.01 5.68 -19.77
N SER A 15 9.37 5.26 -18.56
CA SER A 15 8.63 5.61 -17.34
C SER A 15 9.15 6.89 -16.70
N LYS A 16 8.40 7.98 -16.86
CA LYS A 16 8.66 9.26 -16.16
C LYS A 16 8.61 9.15 -14.63
N GLU A 17 8.01 8.10 -14.09
CA GLU A 17 7.73 7.93 -12.66
C GLU A 17 8.63 6.89 -11.98
N TRP A 18 9.43 6.11 -12.72
CA TRP A 18 10.28 5.06 -12.11
C TRP A 18 11.40 5.61 -11.23
N SER A 19 11.82 6.86 -11.45
CA SER A 19 12.80 7.57 -10.62
C SER A 19 12.20 8.28 -9.41
N ARG A 20 10.86 8.32 -9.30
CA ARG A 20 10.16 8.92 -8.17
C ARG A 20 9.75 7.81 -7.22
N CYS A 21 10.27 7.86 -6.00
CA CYS A 21 9.76 7.02 -4.91
C CYS A 21 8.23 7.04 -4.88
N THR A 22 7.61 5.93 -4.47
CA THR A 22 6.15 5.79 -4.42
C THR A 22 5.48 6.97 -3.71
N ASN A 23 4.52 7.64 -4.34
CA ASN A 23 3.64 8.61 -3.67
C ASN A 23 2.27 7.99 -3.39
N LEU A 24 2.13 7.39 -2.21
CA LEU A 24 0.90 6.72 -1.81
C LEU A 24 -0.27 7.71 -1.64
N GLY A 25 -0.01 8.92 -1.13
CA GLY A 25 -1.04 9.96 -0.98
C GLY A 25 -1.69 10.34 -2.30
N ALA A 26 -0.87 10.61 -3.33
CA ALA A 26 -1.35 10.92 -4.67
C ALA A 26 -2.14 9.74 -5.28
N ALA A 27 -1.66 8.50 -5.09
CA ALA A 27 -2.35 7.31 -5.59
C ALA A 27 -3.73 7.13 -4.93
N LEU A 28 -3.82 7.27 -3.61
CA LEU A 28 -5.08 7.18 -2.86
C LEU A 28 -6.07 8.27 -3.27
N LYS A 29 -5.57 9.50 -3.46
CA LYS A 29 -6.38 10.63 -3.93
C LYS A 29 -6.91 10.39 -5.34
N SER A 30 -6.05 9.92 -6.24
CA SER A 30 -6.42 9.56 -7.62
C SER A 30 -7.47 8.45 -7.64
N MET A 31 -7.27 7.38 -6.85
CA MET A 31 -8.24 6.29 -6.73
C MET A 31 -9.62 6.79 -6.29
N ARG A 32 -9.67 7.66 -5.28
CA ARG A 32 -10.94 8.22 -4.80
C ARG A 32 -11.63 9.11 -5.81
N LEU A 33 -10.88 9.88 -6.58
CA LEU A 33 -11.44 10.78 -7.60
C LEU A 33 -11.95 10.01 -8.82
N ASN A 34 -11.21 8.98 -9.25
CA ASN A 34 -11.50 8.25 -10.47
C ASN A 34 -12.47 7.07 -10.27
N TYR A 35 -12.55 6.53 -9.05
CA TYR A 35 -13.37 5.36 -8.73
C TYR A 35 -14.19 5.55 -7.44
N PRO A 36 -14.95 6.64 -7.29
CA PRO A 36 -15.70 6.92 -6.06
C PRO A 36 -16.72 5.82 -5.74
N ASP A 37 -17.35 5.23 -6.75
CA ASP A 37 -18.42 4.23 -6.59
C ASP A 37 -17.91 2.90 -6.01
N LEU A 38 -16.61 2.62 -6.10
CA LEU A 38 -16.00 1.43 -5.51
C LEU A 38 -15.70 1.59 -4.01
N LEU A 39 -15.74 2.82 -3.50
CA LEU A 39 -15.39 3.15 -2.12
C LEU A 39 -16.65 3.32 -1.30
N SER A 40 -16.98 2.29 -0.52
CA SER A 40 -18.18 2.25 0.30
C SER A 40 -17.96 1.50 1.61
N GLY A 41 -18.91 1.62 2.55
CA GLY A 41 -18.88 0.91 3.83
C GLY A 41 -18.93 -0.63 3.71
N HIS A 42 -19.08 -1.17 2.49
CA HIS A 42 -18.99 -2.60 2.20
C HIS A 42 -17.63 -3.01 1.60
N SER A 43 -16.79 -2.06 1.24
CA SER A 43 -15.47 -2.28 0.64
C SER A 43 -14.36 -2.29 1.69
N ILE A 44 -13.32 -3.10 1.46
CA ILE A 44 -12.07 -3.08 2.22
C ILE A 44 -10.97 -2.66 1.26
N LEU A 45 -10.15 -1.68 1.65
CA LEU A 45 -8.96 -1.33 0.89
C LEU A 45 -7.78 -2.17 1.39
N LEU A 46 -7.23 -3.00 0.51
CA LEU A 46 -6.04 -3.79 0.77
C LEU A 46 -4.83 -3.14 0.09
N LEU A 47 -3.86 -2.72 0.89
CA LEU A 47 -2.60 -2.14 0.45
C LEU A 47 -1.48 -3.18 0.63
N VAL A 48 -0.58 -3.29 -0.33
CA VAL A 48 0.61 -4.15 -0.24
C VAL A 48 1.84 -3.28 -0.49
N SER A 49 2.65 -3.03 0.54
CA SER A 49 3.79 -2.10 0.45
C SER A 49 4.74 -2.27 1.64
N ASP A 50 6.02 -1.93 1.47
CA ASP A 50 7.00 -1.87 2.56
C ASP A 50 6.91 -0.58 3.40
N THR A 51 5.83 0.20 3.23
CA THR A 51 5.55 1.52 3.83
C THR A 51 6.41 2.68 3.33
N LYS A 52 7.36 2.46 2.42
CA LYS A 52 8.13 3.56 1.86
C LYS A 52 7.25 4.37 0.92
N THR A 53 7.04 5.63 1.28
CA THR A 53 6.32 6.59 0.45
C THR A 53 6.96 7.96 0.61
N ILE A 54 6.97 8.74 -0.46
CA ILE A 54 7.14 10.19 -0.35
C ILE A 54 5.85 10.81 0.18
N GLU A 55 5.97 12.00 0.78
CA GLU A 55 4.82 12.76 1.31
C GLU A 55 3.94 11.93 2.27
N LEU A 56 4.56 11.47 3.36
CA LEU A 56 3.87 10.67 4.39
C LEU A 56 2.67 11.42 5.00
N ASP A 57 2.76 12.75 5.15
CA ASP A 57 1.66 13.54 5.70
C ASP A 57 0.46 13.61 4.74
N GLU A 58 0.70 13.77 3.43
CA GLU A 58 -0.37 13.70 2.42
C GLU A 58 -1.01 12.30 2.41
N THR A 59 -0.19 11.26 2.55
CA THR A 59 -0.65 9.87 2.67
C THR A 59 -1.59 9.71 3.87
N MET A 60 -1.22 10.24 5.03
CA MET A 60 -2.05 10.16 6.24
C MET A 60 -3.37 10.91 6.11
N GLN A 61 -3.38 12.07 5.45
CA GLN A 61 -4.61 12.82 5.17
C GLN A 61 -5.54 12.04 4.24
N ALA A 62 -5.02 11.45 3.16
CA ALA A 62 -5.79 10.64 2.23
C ALA A 62 -6.39 9.40 2.92
N LEU A 63 -5.59 8.69 3.73
CA LEU A 63 -6.04 7.53 4.50
C LEU A 63 -7.10 7.90 5.53
N ALA A 64 -6.96 9.02 6.24
CA ALA A 64 -7.95 9.50 7.20
C ALA A 64 -9.31 9.77 6.54
N GLN A 65 -9.30 10.29 5.31
CA GLN A 65 -10.52 10.51 4.54
C GLN A 65 -11.15 9.17 4.11
N LEU A 66 -10.35 8.23 3.64
CA LEU A 66 -10.83 6.90 3.23
C LEU A 66 -11.38 6.08 4.40
N LYS A 67 -10.79 6.19 5.59
CA LYS A 67 -11.23 5.50 6.81
C LYS A 67 -12.68 5.81 7.19
N ARG A 68 -13.21 6.95 6.74
CA ARG A 68 -14.61 7.36 6.97
C ARG A 68 -15.58 6.79 5.93
N ILE A 69 -15.06 6.25 4.83
CA ILE A 69 -15.84 5.83 3.65
C ILE A 69 -15.86 4.32 3.55
N VAL A 70 -14.71 3.66 3.72
CA VAL A 70 -14.56 2.21 3.55
C VAL A 70 -14.75 1.46 4.86
N LYS A 71 -15.11 0.18 4.78
CA LYS A 71 -15.27 -0.70 5.95
C LYS A 71 -13.97 -0.79 6.75
N ASP A 72 -12.86 -0.90 6.03
CA ASP A 72 -11.56 -1.14 6.63
C ASP A 72 -10.41 -0.77 5.71
N LEU A 73 -9.26 -0.49 6.31
CA LEU A 73 -8.01 -0.19 5.63
C LEU A 73 -6.93 -1.14 6.17
N ILE A 74 -6.49 -2.06 5.32
CA ILE A 74 -5.54 -3.11 5.69
C ILE A 74 -4.26 -2.93 4.89
N LEU A 75 -3.11 -2.98 5.56
CA LEU A 75 -1.80 -3.02 4.90
C LEU A 75 -1.11 -4.35 5.16
N LEU A 76 -0.76 -5.03 4.08
CA LEU A 76 0.14 -6.18 4.08
C LEU A 76 1.55 -5.66 3.85
N ASN A 77 2.31 -5.60 4.94
CA ASN A 77 3.61 -4.97 4.94
C ASN A 77 4.70 -6.00 4.61
N THR A 78 5.42 -5.74 3.51
CA THR A 78 6.50 -6.60 3.01
C THR A 78 7.82 -6.40 3.78
N LEU A 79 7.93 -5.36 4.60
CA LEU A 79 9.05 -5.16 5.51
C LEU A 79 9.06 -6.25 6.60
N PRO A 80 10.21 -6.87 6.92
CA PRO A 80 10.34 -7.78 8.06
C PRO A 80 9.81 -7.16 9.34
N HIS A 81 9.00 -7.92 10.08
CA HIS A 81 8.36 -7.44 11.32
C HIS A 81 9.39 -6.94 12.35
N GLY A 82 10.58 -7.54 12.42
CA GLY A 82 11.67 -7.08 13.30
C GLY A 82 12.13 -5.65 13.02
N ASP A 83 11.95 -5.15 11.81
CA ASP A 83 12.41 -3.82 11.39
C ASP A 83 11.37 -2.73 11.63
N TRP A 84 10.14 -3.10 12.00
CA TRP A 84 9.02 -2.16 12.14
C TRP A 84 9.24 -1.12 13.21
N GLN A 85 9.88 -1.51 14.32
CA GLN A 85 10.14 -0.61 15.45
C GLN A 85 11.02 0.58 15.05
N ASN A 86 11.88 0.41 14.05
CA ASN A 86 12.81 1.44 13.59
C ASN A 86 12.22 2.33 12.48
N SER A 87 11.11 1.90 11.86
CA SER A 87 10.52 2.60 10.73
C SER A 87 9.50 3.66 11.16
N LYS A 88 9.80 4.94 10.89
CA LYS A 88 8.85 6.05 11.10
C LYS A 88 7.56 5.85 10.30
N SER A 89 7.67 5.46 9.03
CA SER A 89 6.51 5.26 8.16
C SER A 89 5.60 4.15 8.69
N VAL A 90 6.17 3.04 9.18
CA VAL A 90 5.39 1.98 9.85
C VAL A 90 4.62 2.54 11.04
N ARG A 91 5.31 3.20 11.99
CA ARG A 91 4.67 3.73 13.20
C ARG A 91 3.55 4.72 12.87
N THR A 92 3.77 5.60 11.89
CA THR A 92 2.78 6.59 11.47
C THR A 92 1.56 5.94 10.80
N LEU A 93 1.79 5.02 9.86
CA LEU A 93 0.71 4.35 9.13
C LEU A 93 -0.12 3.42 10.01
N GLN A 94 0.49 2.76 11.00
CA GLN A 94 -0.21 1.88 11.96
C GLN A 94 -1.29 2.59 12.78
N VAL A 95 -1.24 3.92 12.92
CA VAL A 95 -2.27 4.70 13.62
C VAL A 95 -3.62 4.59 12.89
N VAL A 96 -3.59 4.45 11.56
CA VAL A 96 -4.79 4.46 10.71
C VAL A 96 -5.07 3.07 10.13
N LEU A 97 -4.03 2.33 9.78
CA LEU A 97 -4.09 1.06 9.07
C LEU A 97 -3.96 -0.14 9.99
N ARG A 98 -4.77 -1.19 9.76
CA ARG A 98 -4.49 -2.51 10.34
C ARG A 98 -3.38 -3.17 9.54
N MET A 99 -2.22 -3.37 10.17
CA MET A 99 -1.03 -3.85 9.47
C MET A 99 -0.70 -5.30 9.83
N PHE A 100 -0.35 -6.09 8.81
CA PHE A 100 0.11 -7.47 8.97
C PHE A 100 1.42 -7.69 8.21
N PRO A 101 2.39 -8.44 8.78
CA PRO A 101 3.58 -8.83 8.03
C PRO A 101 3.19 -9.79 6.89
N CYS A 102 3.72 -9.55 5.70
CA CYS A 102 3.41 -10.33 4.50
C CYS A 102 4.57 -10.26 3.50
N LYS A 103 5.44 -11.27 3.49
CA LYS A 103 6.59 -11.34 2.58
C LYS A 103 6.36 -12.27 1.40
N THR A 104 5.44 -13.21 1.55
CA THR A 104 5.19 -14.28 0.60
C THR A 104 3.70 -14.38 0.24
N LEU A 105 3.39 -15.07 -0.86
CA LEU A 105 2.01 -15.40 -1.21
C LEU A 105 1.34 -16.27 -0.15
N SER A 106 2.09 -17.14 0.53
CA SER A 106 1.59 -17.93 1.64
C SER A 106 1.21 -17.06 2.85
N ASP A 107 1.96 -16.00 3.13
CA ASP A 107 1.60 -15.02 4.17
C ASP A 107 0.31 -14.27 3.78
N LEU A 108 0.22 -13.84 2.51
CA LEU A 108 -0.99 -13.20 1.96
C LEU A 108 -2.20 -14.09 2.15
N GLU A 109 -2.13 -15.35 1.71
CA GLU A 109 -3.22 -16.31 1.83
C GLU A 109 -3.65 -16.46 3.30
N LYS A 110 -2.69 -16.63 4.19
CA LYS A 110 -2.94 -16.77 5.63
C LYS A 110 -3.65 -15.54 6.21
N VAL A 111 -3.17 -14.33 5.91
CA VAL A 111 -3.78 -13.09 6.42
C VAL A 111 -5.18 -12.90 5.85
N VAL A 112 -5.37 -13.12 4.55
CA VAL A 112 -6.68 -12.99 3.90
C VAL A 112 -7.70 -13.95 4.53
N ARG A 113 -7.35 -15.23 4.67
CA ARG A 113 -8.23 -16.23 5.28
C ARG A 113 -8.55 -15.93 6.75
N GLN A 114 -7.54 -15.55 7.53
CA GLN A 114 -7.70 -15.43 8.99
C GLN A 114 -8.24 -14.08 9.44
N LYS A 115 -8.02 -13.00 8.68
CA LYS A 115 -8.22 -11.62 9.14
C LYS A 115 -9.15 -10.79 8.25
N ILE A 116 -9.52 -11.29 7.06
CA ILE A 116 -10.31 -10.56 6.07
C ILE A 116 -11.61 -11.31 5.72
N ILE A 117 -11.51 -12.57 5.30
CA ILE A 117 -12.65 -13.39 4.83
C ILE A 117 -13.25 -14.22 5.98
N THR A 118 -13.34 -13.67 7.18
CA THR A 118 -13.94 -14.41 8.31
C THR A 118 -15.46 -14.45 8.13
N TYR A 119 -15.92 -15.47 7.40
CA TYR A 119 -17.30 -15.96 7.31
C TYR A 119 -17.30 -17.45 7.62
#